data_AF-A0A9E5TLE8-F1
#
_entry.id   AF-A0A9E5TLE8-F1
#
_cell.length_a   1.000
_cell.length_b   1.000
_cell.length_c   1.000
_cell.angle_alpha   90.00
_cell.angle_beta   90.00
_cell.angle_gamma   90.00
#
_symmetry.space_group_name_H-M   'P 1'
#
loop_
_entity.id
_entity.type
_entity.pdbx_description
1 polymer ?
#
loop_
_entity_poly.entity_id
_entity_poly.type
_entity_poly.pdbx_seq_one_letter_code
_entity_poly.pdbx_strand_id
1 'polypeptide(L)'
;MKIGVVISPWGTSPDTSSKVGGLAVYAETLPGVAAVDSGNYGPTDKDLAEFKKWIKDNEIDRVVFASCHPRLFKEAYKNAAVDVGV
;
A
#
# COMPACT_ATOMS: atom_id res chain seq x y z
N MET A 1 -5.65 -14.57 7.83
CA MET A 1 -5.84 -13.13 7.55
C MET A 1 -4.51 -12.45 7.80
N LYS A 2 -3.82 -12.16 6.71
CA LYS A 2 -2.56 -11.42 6.64
C LYS A 2 -2.85 -10.11 5.92
N ILE A 3 -3.08 -9.06 6.70
CA ILE A 3 -3.38 -7.73 6.15
C ILE A 3 -2.07 -7.05 5.76
N GLY A 4 -1.98 -6.62 4.51
CA GLY A 4 -0.96 -5.69 4.03
C GLY A 4 -1.49 -4.26 4.08
N VAL A 5 -0.73 -3.34 4.67
CA VAL A 5 -1.08 -1.91 4.69
C VAL A 5 -0.07 -1.14 3.85
N VAL A 6 -0.55 -0.42 2.83
CA VAL A 6 0.27 0.48 2.02
C VAL A 6 -0.10 1.93 2.37
N ILE A 7 0.90 2.75 2.69
CA ILE A 7 0.75 4.18 3.00
C ILE A 7 1.58 4.97 1.99
N SER A 8 0.97 5.34 0.86
CA SER A 8 1.66 6.07 -0.20
C SER A 8 1.29 7.56 -0.16
N PRO A 9 2.25 8.46 0.06
CA PRO A 9 1.98 9.89 0.06
C PRO A 9 1.68 10.41 -1.34
N TRP A 10 0.77 11.39 -1.41
CA TRP A 10 0.51 12.22 -2.59
C TRP A 10 0.46 13.71 -2.26
N GLY A 11 0.87 14.07 -1.04
CA GLY A 11 0.97 15.46 -0.59
C GLY A 11 2.38 16.00 -0.75
N THR A 12 2.50 17.32 -0.78
CA THR A 12 3.78 18.05 -0.88
C THR A 12 4.08 18.87 0.38
N SER A 13 3.33 18.65 1.47
CA SER A 13 3.57 19.40 2.70
C SER A 13 4.92 18.98 3.31
N PRO A 14 5.66 19.92 3.95
CA PRO A 14 6.99 19.64 4.49
C PRO A 14 7.03 18.48 5.50
N ASP A 15 5.91 18.21 6.16
CA ASP A 15 5.73 17.16 7.16
C ASP A 15 5.15 15.85 6.60
N THR A 16 4.96 15.75 5.28
CA THR A 16 4.38 14.56 4.62
C THR A 16 5.17 13.30 4.97
N SER A 17 6.50 13.34 4.82
CA SER A 17 7.36 12.18 5.09
C SER A 17 7.30 11.74 6.55
N SER A 18 7.31 12.70 7.49
CA SER A 18 7.17 12.38 8.93
C SER A 18 5.81 11.78 9.28
N LYS A 19 4.73 12.28 8.68
CA LYS A 19 3.38 11.74 8.88
C LYS A 19 3.23 10.33 8.33
N VAL A 20 3.74 10.08 7.14
CA VAL A 20 3.75 8.73 6.54
C VAL A 20 4.55 7.77 7.40
N GLY A 21 5.76 8.15 7.84
CA GLY A 21 6.56 7.31 8.73
C GLY A 21 5.85 6.99 10.05
N GLY A 22 5.23 7.99 10.68
CA GLY A 22 4.46 7.77 11.91
C GLY A 22 3.26 6.83 11.73
N LEU A 23 2.54 6.96 10.61
CA LEU A 23 1.42 6.08 10.28
C LEU A 23 1.88 4.65 9.97
N ALA A 24 3.04 4.48 9.33
CA ALA A 24 3.60 3.16 9.04
C ALA A 24 3.95 2.40 10.32
N VAL A 25 4.68 3.05 11.24
CA VAL A 25 4.99 2.47 12.56
C VAL A 25 3.72 2.14 13.33
N TYR A 26 2.70 3.00 13.28
CA TYR A 26 1.43 2.72 13.90
C TYR A 26 0.72 1.50 13.27
N ALA A 27 0.69 1.41 11.94
CA ALA A 27 0.04 0.31 11.23
C ALA A 27 0.67 -1.05 11.56
N GLU A 28 1.99 -1.12 11.76
CA GLU A 28 2.70 -2.33 12.20
C GLU A 28 2.22 -2.84 13.56
N THR A 29 1.69 -1.97 14.42
CA THR A 29 1.18 -2.36 15.75
C THR A 29 -0.24 -2.95 15.71
N LEU A 30 -0.95 -2.84 14.58
CA LEU A 30 -2.35 -3.25 14.50
C LEU A 30 -2.50 -4.78 14.39
N PRO A 31 -3.45 -5.39 15.11
CA PRO A 31 -3.67 -6.83 15.05
C PRO A 31 -3.98 -7.31 13.63
N GLY A 32 -3.27 -8.36 13.19
CA GLY A 32 -3.48 -8.99 11.88
C GLY A 32 -2.79 -8.28 10.70
N VAL A 33 -2.13 -7.14 10.94
CA VAL A 33 -1.22 -6.55 9.96
C VAL A 33 0.05 -7.40 9.89
N ALA A 34 0.34 -7.93 8.71
CA ALA A 34 1.47 -8.81 8.46
C ALA A 34 2.65 -8.06 7.81
N ALA A 35 2.38 -7.02 7.04
CA ALA A 35 3.39 -6.19 6.39
C ALA A 35 2.87 -4.77 6.17
N VAL A 36 3.77 -3.81 6.25
CA VAL A 36 3.50 -2.40 5.96
C VAL A 36 4.49 -1.92 4.89
N ASP A 37 3.99 -1.19 3.89
CA ASP A 37 4.82 -0.47 2.91
C ASP A 37 4.47 1.02 2.94
N SER A 38 5.48 1.87 2.94
CA SER A 38 5.34 3.33 2.91
C SER A 38 5.95 3.97 1.65
N GLY A 39 6.08 3.19 0.58
CA GLY A 39 6.63 3.61 -0.72
C GLY A 39 5.73 4.56 -1.51
N ASN A 40 6.31 5.14 -2.56
CA ASN A 40 5.58 5.97 -3.51
C ASN A 40 5.03 5.10 -4.63
N TYR A 41 3.72 4.88 -4.61
CA TYR A 41 3.02 4.04 -5.57
C TYR A 41 2.24 4.90 -6.57
N GLY A 42 2.79 5.06 -7.76
CA GLY A 42 2.20 5.81 -8.87
C GLY A 42 1.31 4.97 -9.81
N PRO A 43 0.89 5.53 -10.95
CA PRO A 43 0.10 4.81 -11.95
C PRO A 43 0.93 3.97 -12.94
N THR A 44 2.25 3.85 -12.76
CA THR A 44 3.10 3.21 -13.76
C THR A 44 3.06 1.68 -13.65
N ASP A 45 3.34 1.00 -14.77
CA ASP A 45 3.43 -0.47 -14.77
C ASP A 45 4.50 -0.99 -13.80
N LYS A 46 5.57 -0.21 -13.59
CA LYS A 46 6.61 -0.51 -12.61
C LYS A 46 6.03 -0.53 -11.20
N ASP A 47 5.25 0.48 -10.82
CA ASP A 47 4.63 0.58 -9.50
C ASP A 47 3.67 -0.58 -9.24
N LEU A 48 2.88 -0.94 -10.25
CA LEU A 48 1.97 -2.09 -10.18
C LEU A 48 2.72 -3.42 -10.04
N ALA A 49 3.84 -3.59 -10.75
CA ALA A 49 4.68 -4.78 -10.63
C ALA A 49 5.34 -4.89 -9.25
N GLU A 50 5.83 -3.77 -8.70
CA GLU A 50 6.39 -3.72 -7.35
C GLU A 50 5.33 -4.03 -6.29
N PHE A 51 4.13 -3.50 -6.43
CA PHE A 51 2.99 -3.80 -5.53
C PHE A 51 2.62 -5.29 -5.56
N LYS A 52 2.50 -5.88 -6.76
CA LYS A 52 2.24 -7.32 -6.94
C LYS A 52 3.31 -8.19 -6.30
N LYS A 53 4.58 -7.81 -6.47
CA LYS A 53 5.70 -8.51 -5.86
C LYS A 53 5.63 -8.44 -4.34
N TRP A 54 5.39 -7.24 -3.79
CA TRP A 54 5.26 -7.04 -2.35
C TRP A 54 4.13 -7.89 -1.73
N ILE A 55 2.98 -8.00 -2.39
CA ILE A 55 1.89 -8.89 -1.95
C ILE A 55 2.37 -10.34 -1.84
N LYS A 56 3.06 -10.84 -2.88
CA LYS A 56 3.51 -12.24 -2.93
C LYS A 56 4.61 -12.52 -1.91
N ASP A 57 5.60 -11.63 -1.80
CA ASP A 57 6.74 -11.79 -0.90
C ASP A 57 6.30 -11.83 0.58
N ASN A 58 5.19 -11.17 0.93
CA ASN A 58 4.65 -11.13 2.28
C ASN A 58 3.43 -12.04 2.50
N GLU A 59 3.01 -12.78 1.48
CA GLU A 59 1.83 -13.67 1.50
C GLU A 59 0.55 -12.98 2.00
N ILE A 60 0.30 -11.76 1.53
CA ILE A 60 -0.84 -10.94 1.96
C ILE A 60 -2.13 -11.50 1.37
N ASP A 61 -3.19 -11.58 2.20
CA ASP A 61 -4.53 -12.01 1.78
C ASP A 61 -5.59 -10.90 1.82
N ARG A 62 -5.26 -9.72 2.37
CA ARG A 62 -6.11 -8.53 2.39
C ARG A 62 -5.24 -7.29 2.29
N VAL A 63 -5.61 -6.32 1.44
CA VAL A 63 -4.86 -5.06 1.30
C VAL A 63 -5.68 -3.87 1.77
N VAL A 64 -5.07 -3.02 2.59
CA VAL A 64 -5.52 -1.66 2.88
C VAL A 64 -4.55 -0.70 2.19
N PHE A 65 -5.05 0.06 1.22
CA PHE A 65 -4.24 1.01 0.45
C PHE A 65 -4.61 2.45 0.87
N ALA A 66 -3.88 3.00 1.83
CA ALA A 66 -4.05 4.33 2.37
C ALA A 66 -3.28 5.36 1.53
N SER A 67 -3.96 5.97 0.57
CA SER A 67 -3.33 6.86 -0.41
C SER A 67 -4.28 7.99 -0.86
N CYS A 68 -4.18 8.45 -2.11
CA CYS A 68 -4.98 9.53 -2.68
C CYS A 68 -6.48 9.17 -2.80
N HIS A 69 -7.25 10.09 -3.40
CA HIS A 69 -8.67 9.86 -3.67
C HIS A 69 -8.89 8.55 -4.46
N PRO A 70 -9.79 7.66 -3.99
CA PRO A 70 -10.00 6.34 -4.57
C PRO A 70 -10.63 6.35 -5.96
N ARG A 71 -10.88 7.51 -6.58
CA ARG A 71 -11.35 7.60 -7.96
C ARG A 71 -10.23 7.55 -9.00
N LEU A 72 -8.98 7.77 -8.59
CA LEU A 72 -7.84 7.84 -9.52
C LEU A 72 -7.27 6.45 -9.84
N PHE A 73 -6.72 5.77 -8.84
CA PHE A 73 -5.93 4.55 -9.07
C PHE A 73 -6.56 3.28 -8.49
N LYS A 74 -7.73 3.37 -7.86
CA LYS A 74 -8.36 2.24 -7.18
C LYS A 74 -8.51 1.02 -8.08
N GLU A 75 -9.06 1.19 -9.29
CA GLU A 75 -9.31 0.02 -10.15
C GLU A 75 -8.00 -0.61 -10.65
N ALA A 76 -6.95 0.18 -10.89
CA ALA A 76 -5.63 -0.36 -11.26
C ALA A 76 -5.01 -1.21 -10.13
N TYR A 77 -4.98 -0.68 -8.90
CA TYR A 77 -4.43 -1.41 -7.75
C TYR A 77 -5.31 -2.58 -7.31
N LYS A 78 -6.64 -2.45 -7.45
CA LYS A 78 -7.58 -3.55 -7.21
C LYS A 78 -7.35 -4.70 -8.20
N ASN A 79 -7.26 -4.39 -9.50
CA ASN A 79 -6.98 -5.41 -10.51
C ASN A 79 -5.59 -6.03 -10.29
N ALA A 80 -4.60 -5.23 -9.89
CA ALA A 80 -3.27 -5.74 -9.57
C ALA A 80 -3.26 -6.71 -8.37
N ALA A 81 -4.07 -6.45 -7.34
CA ALA A 81 -4.26 -7.36 -6.22
C ALA A 81 -4.96 -8.67 -6.66
N VAL A 82 -6.01 -8.57 -7.47
CA VAL A 82 -6.74 -9.71 -8.02
C VAL A 82 -5.83 -10.60 -8.89
N ASP A 83 -4.97 -10.00 -9.71
CA ASP A 83 -3.99 -10.71 -10.56
C ASP A 83 -3.02 -11.60 -9.76
N VAL A 84 -2.86 -11.33 -8.46
CA VAL A 84 -1.99 -12.10 -7.56
C VAL A 84 -2.76 -12.90 -6.51
N GLY A 85 -4.08 -12.95 -6.61
CA GLY A 85 -4.94 -13.81 -5.81
C GLY A 85 -5.51 -13.19 -4.52
N VAL A 86 -5.52 -11.85 -4.42
CA VAL A 86 -6.08 -11.09 -3.28
C VAL A 86 -7.42 -10.47 -3.61
#